data_AF-A7WQ51-F1
#
_entry.id   AF-A7WQ51-F1
#
_cell.length_a   1.000
_cell.length_b   1.000
_cell.length_c   1.000
_cell.angle_alpha   90.00
_cell.angle_beta   90.00
_cell.angle_gamma   90.00
#
_symmetry.space_group_name_H-M   'P 1'
#
loop_
_entity.id
_entity.type
_entity.pdbx_description
1 polymer ?
#
loop_
_entity_poly.entity_id
_entity_poly.type
_entity_poly.pdbx_seq_one_letter_code
_entity_poly.pdbx_strand_id
1 'polypeptide(L)'
;MSGWDESLQEWTTATGNAEAAALAQLSDGAFYAACPTEGEAGWGIVYKDDHEEEILQADGETVKKVTINEASTLLHVVNNLKAPPEGFWLGGNEYRITRTDENEECGDHTLKWVKANYPKHGVHIVVTKTQIVVGFFDEDKQSSGNCKKVTCDFAAYLAGEGY
;
A
#
# COMPACT_ATOMS: atom_id res chain seq x y z
N MET A 1 -14.82 10.54 12.04
CA MET A 1 -13.59 9.74 12.09
C MET A 1 -14.04 8.30 12.25
N SER A 2 -13.71 7.50 11.24
CA SER A 2 -14.47 6.37 10.69
C SER A 2 -14.09 5.05 11.36
N GLY A 3 -15.05 4.14 11.55
CA GLY A 3 -14.79 2.83 12.19
C GLY A 3 -13.75 1.96 11.45
N TRP A 4 -13.42 2.30 10.20
CA TRP A 4 -12.37 1.61 9.43
C TRP A 4 -10.96 1.91 9.93
N ASP A 5 -10.66 3.15 10.34
CA ASP A 5 -9.34 3.52 10.84
C ASP A 5 -9.01 2.71 12.13
N GLU A 6 -9.99 2.62 13.03
CA GLU A 6 -9.89 1.85 14.27
C GLU A 6 -9.79 0.35 14.01
N SER A 7 -10.66 -0.19 13.14
CA SER A 7 -10.61 -1.61 12.77
C SER A 7 -9.27 -1.98 12.13
N LEU A 8 -8.75 -1.13 11.24
CA LEU A 8 -7.47 -1.35 10.59
C LEU A 8 -6.32 -1.30 11.62
N GLN A 9 -6.37 -0.35 12.56
CA GLN A 9 -5.39 -0.25 13.64
C GLN A 9 -5.35 -1.53 14.50
N GLU A 10 -6.51 -2.01 14.96
CA GLU A 10 -6.61 -3.20 15.82
C GLU A 10 -6.00 -4.44 15.18
N TRP A 11 -6.21 -4.62 13.88
CA TRP A 11 -5.74 -5.80 13.13
C TRP A 11 -4.27 -5.73 12.72
N THR A 12 -3.69 -4.52 12.62
CA THR A 12 -2.38 -4.32 12.02
C THR A 12 -1.38 -3.68 12.99
N THR A 13 -1.40 -2.36 13.13
CA THR A 13 -0.39 -1.59 13.87
C THR A 13 -0.45 -1.86 15.38
N ALA A 14 -1.64 -2.09 15.95
CA ALA A 14 -1.79 -2.42 17.38
C ALA A 14 -1.15 -3.77 17.75
N THR A 15 -0.98 -4.68 16.79
CA THR A 15 -0.28 -5.95 17.01
C THR A 15 1.24 -5.81 16.93
N GLY A 16 1.75 -4.62 16.58
CA GLY A 16 3.18 -4.36 16.36
C GLY A 16 3.76 -4.98 15.08
N ASN A 17 2.91 -5.49 14.17
CA ASN A 17 3.37 -6.20 12.96
C ASN A 17 3.41 -5.32 11.70
N ALA A 18 2.87 -4.11 11.77
CA ALA A 18 2.93 -3.09 10.72
C ALA A 18 3.31 -1.75 11.35
N GLU A 19 4.02 -0.91 10.60
CA GLU A 19 4.31 0.49 10.98
C GLU A 19 3.08 1.38 10.74
N ALA A 20 2.44 1.18 9.59
CA ALA A 20 1.20 1.82 9.21
C ALA A 20 0.36 0.85 8.37
N ALA A 21 -0.92 1.16 8.20
CA ALA A 21 -1.75 0.50 7.21
C ALA A 21 -2.79 1.47 6.67
N ALA A 22 -3.25 1.25 5.45
CA ALA A 22 -4.29 2.05 4.80
C ALA A 22 -5.29 1.22 4.01
N LEU A 23 -6.48 1.79 3.81
CA LEU A 23 -7.50 1.30 2.90
C LEU A 23 -7.74 2.30 1.78
N ALA A 24 -7.72 1.81 0.55
CA ALA A 24 -8.08 2.55 -0.65
C ALA A 24 -9.26 1.90 -1.37
N GLN A 25 -10.07 2.71 -2.05
CA GLN A 25 -11.12 2.21 -2.94
C GLN A 25 -10.48 1.68 -4.22
N LEU A 26 -10.93 0.51 -4.70
CA LEU A 26 -10.42 -0.05 -5.96
C LEU A 26 -10.86 0.76 -7.19
N SER A 27 -11.92 1.58 -7.07
CA SER A 27 -12.43 2.39 -8.19
C SER A 27 -11.50 3.52 -8.61
N ASP A 28 -10.73 4.08 -7.68
CA ASP A 28 -9.90 5.27 -7.92
C ASP A 28 -8.51 5.20 -7.26
N GLY A 29 -8.25 4.23 -6.39
CA GLY A 29 -6.99 4.10 -5.65
C GLY A 29 -6.84 5.10 -4.51
N ALA A 30 -7.86 5.89 -4.18
CA ALA A 30 -7.79 6.90 -3.14
C ALA A 30 -7.89 6.27 -1.75
N PHE A 31 -6.93 6.58 -0.89
CA PHE A 31 -7.00 6.20 0.53
C PHE A 31 -8.14 6.94 1.23
N TYR A 32 -8.88 6.22 2.07
CA TYR A 32 -9.97 6.78 2.88
C TYR A 32 -9.90 6.39 4.36
N ALA A 33 -9.00 5.48 4.73
CA ALA A 33 -8.70 5.15 6.11
C ALA A 33 -7.21 4.84 6.27
N ALA A 34 -6.63 5.25 7.39
CA ALA A 34 -5.23 5.03 7.70
C ALA A 34 -5.01 4.84 9.21
N CYS A 35 -4.00 4.05 9.55
CA CYS A 35 -3.52 3.91 10.92
C CYS A 35 -1.98 3.97 10.95
N PRO A 36 -1.34 4.38 12.07
CA PRO A 36 -1.93 4.70 13.38
C PRO A 36 -2.86 5.92 13.38
N THR A 37 -3.92 5.88 14.19
CA THR A 37 -4.95 6.93 14.24
C THR A 37 -4.58 8.10 15.14
N GLU A 38 -3.70 7.87 16.13
CA GLU A 38 -3.28 8.91 17.06
C GLU A 38 -2.61 10.06 16.31
N GLY A 39 -3.20 11.26 16.43
CA GLY A 39 -2.70 12.46 15.77
C GLY A 39 -2.63 12.36 14.24
N GLU A 40 -3.44 11.48 13.62
CA GLU A 40 -3.41 11.22 12.17
C GLU A 40 -2.04 10.74 11.66
N ALA A 41 -1.20 10.15 12.53
CA ALA A 41 0.17 9.76 12.20
C ALA A 41 0.25 8.80 11.00
N GLY A 42 -0.74 7.93 10.82
CA GLY A 42 -0.84 7.03 9.67
C GLY A 42 -0.88 7.79 8.34
N TRP A 43 -1.64 8.89 8.25
CA TRP A 43 -1.73 9.68 7.01
C TRP A 43 -0.39 10.24 6.58
N GLY A 44 0.44 10.68 7.53
CA GLY A 44 1.80 11.15 7.25
C GLY A 44 2.77 10.07 6.76
N ILE A 45 2.40 8.80 6.84
CA ILE A 45 3.20 7.65 6.38
C ILE A 45 2.68 7.12 5.05
N VAL A 46 1.35 7.03 4.89
CA VAL A 46 0.75 6.27 3.78
C VAL A 46 0.47 7.12 2.54
N TYR A 47 0.35 8.44 2.69
CA TYR A 47 -0.08 9.33 1.61
C TYR A 47 0.66 10.67 1.61
N LYS A 48 0.87 11.21 0.41
CA LYS A 48 1.26 12.60 0.19
C LYS A 48 0.41 13.20 -0.93
N ASP A 49 0.00 14.46 -0.76
CA ASP A 49 -0.67 15.23 -1.81
C ASP A 49 0.14 15.23 -3.12
N ASP A 50 -0.55 15.53 -4.23
CA ASP A 50 0.07 15.62 -5.56
C ASP A 50 1.34 16.48 -5.52
N HIS A 51 2.45 15.92 -6.00
CA HIS A 51 3.77 16.54 -5.90
C HIS A 51 4.57 16.37 -7.18
N GLU A 52 5.48 17.31 -7.46
CA GLU A 52 6.37 17.23 -8.61
C GLU A 52 7.62 16.41 -8.28
N GLU A 53 7.98 15.48 -9.16
CA GLU A 53 9.22 14.71 -9.09
C GLU A 53 9.99 14.78 -10.40
N GLU A 54 11.31 14.68 -10.31
CA GLU A 54 12.21 14.64 -11.47
C GLU A 54 12.58 13.19 -11.79
N ILE A 55 12.02 12.67 -12.88
CA ILE A 55 12.16 11.26 -13.24
C ILE A 55 13.17 11.11 -14.37
N LEU A 56 14.16 10.25 -14.17
CA LEU A 56 15.16 9.93 -15.18
C LEU A 56 14.49 9.22 -16.36
N GLN A 57 14.74 9.73 -17.56
CA GLN A 57 14.22 9.14 -18.78
C GLN A 57 15.03 7.90 -19.18
N ALA A 58 14.50 7.15 -20.15
CA ALA A 58 15.13 5.93 -20.66
C ALA A 58 16.53 6.15 -21.29
N ASP A 59 16.89 7.40 -21.60
CA ASP A 59 18.23 7.77 -22.07
C ASP A 59 19.29 7.76 -20.95
N GLY A 60 18.86 7.68 -19.69
CA GLY A 60 19.75 7.65 -18.52
C GLY A 60 20.44 8.98 -18.20
N GLU A 61 20.09 10.07 -18.91
CA GLU A 61 20.74 11.38 -18.78
C GLU A 61 19.74 12.52 -18.55
N THR A 62 18.57 12.49 -19.19
CA THR A 62 17.60 13.57 -19.06
C THR A 62 16.57 13.26 -17.98
N VAL A 63 16.14 14.31 -17.27
CA VAL A 63 15.05 14.21 -16.30
C VAL A 63 13.80 14.89 -16.83
N LYS A 64 12.64 14.32 -16.52
CA LYS A 64 11.33 14.91 -16.80
C LYS A 64 10.65 15.25 -15.48
N LYS A 65 10.14 16.48 -15.38
CA LYS A 65 9.21 16.83 -14.31
C LYS A 65 7.85 16.19 -14.55
N VAL A 66 7.40 15.41 -13.59
CA VAL A 66 6.10 14.74 -13.62
C VAL A 66 5.38 15.04 -12.31
N THR A 67 4.08 15.32 -12.39
CA THR A 67 3.22 15.38 -11.21
C THR A 67 2.83 13.96 -10.83
N ILE A 68 3.23 13.53 -9.64
CA ILE A 68 2.88 12.26 -9.04
C ILE A 68 1.53 12.40 -8.34
N ASN A 69 0.59 11.54 -8.71
CA ASN A 69 -0.65 11.31 -7.98
C ASN A 69 -0.63 9.88 -7.43
N GLU A 70 -0.43 9.73 -6.12
CA GLU A 70 -0.17 8.42 -5.51
C GLU A 70 -1.31 7.43 -5.72
N ALA A 71 -2.57 7.89 -5.62
CA ALA A 71 -3.76 7.08 -5.89
C ALA A 71 -3.75 6.49 -7.31
N SER A 72 -3.38 7.29 -8.31
CA SER A 72 -3.25 6.84 -9.70
C SER A 72 -2.12 5.82 -9.86
N THR A 73 -0.98 6.01 -9.18
CA THR A 73 0.12 5.03 -9.24
C THR A 73 -0.27 3.71 -8.57
N LEU A 74 -0.93 3.75 -7.41
CA LEU A 74 -1.47 2.57 -6.73
C LEU A 74 -2.46 1.83 -7.60
N LEU A 75 -3.42 2.54 -8.20
CA LEU A 75 -4.41 1.98 -9.11
C LEU A 75 -3.75 1.33 -10.33
N HIS A 76 -2.69 1.94 -10.88
CA HIS A 76 -1.92 1.34 -11.96
C HIS A 76 -1.28 0.02 -11.51
N VAL A 77 -0.64 -0.01 -10.33
CA VAL A 77 0.02 -1.21 -9.80
C VAL A 77 -0.96 -2.35 -9.58
N VAL A 78 -2.10 -2.12 -8.93
CA VAL A 78 -3.06 -3.20 -8.65
C VAL A 78 -3.73 -3.75 -9.91
N ASN A 79 -3.87 -2.92 -10.95
CA ASN A 79 -4.47 -3.35 -12.22
C ASN A 79 -3.46 -4.04 -13.15
N ASN A 80 -2.19 -3.67 -13.10
CA ASN A 80 -1.19 -4.11 -14.08
C ASN A 80 -0.03 -4.94 -13.49
N LEU A 81 0.07 -5.03 -12.16
CA LEU A 81 1.15 -5.72 -11.43
C LEU A 81 2.55 -5.20 -11.76
N LYS A 82 2.64 -3.95 -12.20
CA LYS A 82 3.87 -3.27 -12.59
C LYS A 82 3.79 -1.81 -12.19
N ALA A 83 4.93 -1.18 -11.95
CA ALA A 83 5.00 0.26 -11.70
C ALA A 83 4.65 1.02 -12.99
N PRO A 84 3.96 2.17 -12.89
CA PRO A 84 3.79 3.06 -14.03
C PRO A 84 5.14 3.69 -14.43
N PRO A 85 5.24 4.32 -15.63
CA PRO A 85 6.47 4.96 -16.09
C PRO A 85 7.04 6.01 -15.14
N GLU A 86 6.18 6.68 -14.38
CA GLU A 86 6.52 7.69 -13.38
C GLU A 86 6.91 7.10 -12.01
N GLY A 87 7.03 5.79 -11.89
CA GLY A 87 7.35 5.12 -10.64
C GLY A 87 6.11 4.85 -9.78
N PHE A 88 6.24 3.94 -8.82
CA PHE A 88 5.18 3.64 -7.88
C PHE A 88 5.43 4.41 -6.58
N TRP A 89 4.48 5.24 -6.15
CA TRP A 89 4.69 6.16 -5.02
C TRP A 89 3.60 6.01 -3.98
N LEU A 90 4.00 6.01 -2.71
CA LEU A 90 3.13 6.08 -1.54
C LEU A 90 3.84 6.87 -0.44
N GLY A 91 3.14 7.77 0.26
CA GLY A 91 3.70 8.53 1.38
C GLY A 91 4.89 9.42 0.99
N GLY A 92 4.99 9.83 -0.27
CA GLY A 92 6.09 10.61 -0.83
C GLY A 92 7.36 9.82 -1.09
N ASN A 93 7.31 8.49 -1.07
CA ASN A 93 8.47 7.63 -1.33
C ASN A 93 8.24 6.77 -2.58
N GLU A 94 9.27 6.63 -3.41
CA GLU A 94 9.26 5.74 -4.57
C GLU A 94 9.56 4.30 -4.16
N TYR A 95 8.66 3.37 -4.49
CA TYR A 95 8.77 1.96 -4.21
C TYR A 95 9.13 1.15 -5.45
N ARG A 96 10.04 0.19 -5.28
CA ARG A 96 10.32 -0.84 -6.27
C ARG A 96 9.46 -2.07 -6.00
N ILE A 97 8.65 -2.47 -6.97
CA ILE A 97 7.94 -3.76 -6.92
C ILE A 97 8.95 -4.91 -6.95
N THR A 98 8.86 -5.81 -5.98
CA THR A 98 9.79 -6.93 -5.82
C THR A 98 9.14 -8.28 -6.06
N ARG A 99 7.83 -8.40 -5.83
CA ARG A 99 7.08 -9.64 -6.09
C ARG A 99 5.60 -9.32 -6.30
N THR A 100 4.96 -10.10 -7.15
CA THR A 100 3.51 -10.08 -7.37
C THR A 100 2.99 -11.52 -7.44
N ASP A 101 1.73 -11.70 -7.07
CA ASP A 101 1.01 -12.97 -7.23
C ASP A 101 -0.48 -12.66 -7.38
N GLU A 102 -1.11 -13.15 -8.44
CA GLU A 102 -2.56 -12.96 -8.65
C GLU A 102 -3.40 -13.89 -7.79
N ASN A 103 -2.80 -14.95 -7.26
CA ASN A 103 -3.47 -16.02 -6.54
C ASN A 103 -2.79 -16.31 -5.21
N GLU A 104 -2.41 -15.27 -4.48
CA GLU A 104 -1.81 -15.43 -3.15
C GLU A 104 -2.86 -15.93 -2.15
N GLU A 105 -2.49 -16.90 -1.33
CA GLU A 105 -3.32 -17.39 -0.23
C GLU A 105 -3.33 -16.36 0.91
N CYS A 106 -4.49 -15.74 1.15
CA CYS A 106 -4.74 -14.87 2.29
C CYS A 106 -5.94 -15.45 3.06
N GLY A 107 -5.65 -16.19 4.14
CA GLY A 107 -6.68 -16.91 4.90
C GLY A 107 -7.39 -17.97 4.03
N ASP A 108 -8.72 -17.97 4.05
CA ASP A 108 -9.55 -18.86 3.22
C ASP A 108 -9.81 -18.31 1.80
N HIS A 109 -9.14 -17.22 1.43
CA HIS A 109 -9.30 -16.55 0.14
C HIS A 109 -8.00 -16.58 -0.68
N THR A 110 -8.17 -16.60 -1.99
CA THR A 110 -7.09 -16.40 -2.95
C THR A 110 -7.22 -14.99 -3.52
N LEU A 111 -6.27 -14.11 -3.21
CA LEU A 111 -6.33 -12.67 -3.50
C LEU A 111 -5.11 -12.23 -4.28
N LYS A 112 -5.30 -11.17 -5.08
CA LYS A 112 -4.19 -10.51 -5.76
C LYS A 112 -3.33 -9.78 -4.73
N TRP A 113 -2.02 -10.02 -4.79
CA TRP A 113 -1.05 -9.49 -3.87
C TRP A 113 0.18 -8.91 -4.58
N VAL A 114 0.69 -7.80 -4.03
CA VAL A 114 1.91 -7.13 -4.47
C VAL A 114 2.80 -6.83 -3.27
N LYS A 115 4.11 -7.03 -3.45
CA LYS A 115 5.16 -6.57 -2.53
C LYS A 115 6.02 -5.53 -3.21
N ALA A 116 6.24 -4.40 -2.55
CA ALA A 116 7.17 -3.38 -3.00
C ALA A 116 8.01 -2.84 -1.83
N ASN A 117 9.23 -2.38 -2.09
CA ASN A 117 10.15 -1.88 -1.06
C ASN A 117 10.88 -0.62 -1.54
N TYR A 118 11.29 0.22 -0.60
CA TYR A 118 12.39 1.18 -0.73
C TYR A 118 13.41 0.91 0.39
N PRO A 119 14.59 1.58 0.44
CA PRO A 119 15.61 1.26 1.45
C PRO A 119 15.05 1.17 2.88
N LYS A 120 15.14 -0.01 3.50
CA LYS A 120 14.66 -0.36 4.86
C LYS A 120 13.15 -0.33 5.09
N HIS A 121 12.34 -0.04 4.08
CA HIS A 121 10.89 0.02 4.23
C HIS A 121 10.19 -0.77 3.13
N GLY A 122 8.98 -1.22 3.38
CA GLY A 122 8.21 -1.89 2.36
C GLY A 122 6.71 -1.90 2.61
N VAL A 123 6.01 -2.40 1.60
CA VAL A 123 4.55 -2.53 1.60
C VAL A 123 4.12 -3.90 1.11
N HIS A 124 3.01 -4.36 1.67
CA HIS A 124 2.18 -5.42 1.14
C HIS A 124 0.84 -4.84 0.73
N ILE A 125 0.43 -5.12 -0.51
CA ILE A 125 -0.81 -4.63 -1.09
C ILE A 125 -1.65 -5.85 -1.43
N VAL A 126 -2.88 -5.91 -0.92
CA VAL A 126 -3.83 -6.99 -1.19
C VAL A 126 -5.11 -6.38 -1.75
N VAL A 127 -5.64 -6.97 -2.82
CA VAL A 127 -6.81 -6.44 -3.52
C VAL A 127 -7.99 -7.37 -3.28
N THR A 128 -9.08 -6.83 -2.74
CA THR A 128 -10.37 -7.50 -2.61
C THR A 128 -11.27 -7.15 -3.82
N LYS A 129 -12.57 -7.43 -3.74
CA LYS A 129 -13.48 -7.13 -4.86
C LYS A 129 -13.62 -5.62 -5.12
N THR A 130 -13.55 -4.81 -4.07
CA THR A 130 -13.83 -3.38 -4.08
C THR A 130 -12.79 -2.55 -3.32
N GLN A 131 -11.91 -3.17 -2.53
CA GLN A 131 -10.95 -2.49 -1.67
C GLN A 131 -9.51 -2.87 -2.00
N ILE A 132 -8.60 -1.99 -1.62
CA ILE A 132 -7.16 -2.21 -1.64
C ILE A 132 -6.66 -2.03 -0.21
N VAL A 133 -6.11 -3.10 0.38
CA VAL A 133 -5.49 -3.08 1.71
C VAL A 133 -3.99 -2.93 1.54
N VAL A 134 -3.40 -1.95 2.21
CA VAL A 134 -1.95 -1.70 2.16
C VAL A 134 -1.39 -1.73 3.57
N GLY A 135 -0.46 -2.66 3.85
CA GLY A 135 0.30 -2.70 5.09
C GLY A 135 1.74 -2.24 4.86
N PHE A 136 2.23 -1.34 5.70
CA PHE A 136 3.57 -0.75 5.63
C PHE A 136 4.45 -1.34 6.74
N PHE A 137 5.74 -1.50 6.49
CA PHE A 137 6.70 -1.95 7.50
C PHE A 137 8.05 -1.23 7.36
N ASP A 138 8.72 -1.08 8.51
CA ASP A 138 10.11 -0.67 8.64
C ASP A 138 10.92 -1.91 9.06
N GLU A 139 11.92 -2.31 8.29
CA GLU A 139 12.73 -3.51 8.53
C GLU A 139 13.52 -3.45 9.85
N ASP A 140 13.77 -2.25 10.40
CA ASP A 140 14.42 -2.08 11.69
C ASP A 140 13.45 -2.35 12.86
N LYS A 141 12.12 -2.35 12.62
CA LYS A 141 11.08 -2.48 13.66
C LYS A 141 10.16 -3.69 13.47
N GLN A 142 9.76 -4.02 12.24
CA GLN A 142 8.86 -5.12 11.88
C GLN A 142 9.49 -6.02 10.82
N SER A 143 8.97 -7.25 10.71
CA SER A 143 9.35 -8.14 9.61
C SER A 143 8.35 -8.05 8.46
N SER A 144 8.83 -8.12 7.22
CA SER A 144 7.99 -8.21 6.03
C SER A 144 6.99 -9.37 6.12
N GLY A 145 7.40 -10.53 6.65
CA GLY A 145 6.52 -11.69 6.77
C GLY A 145 5.32 -11.44 7.70
N ASN A 146 5.56 -10.83 8.86
CA ASN A 146 4.48 -10.52 9.80
C ASN A 146 3.56 -9.41 9.26
N CYS A 147 4.13 -8.38 8.62
CA CYS A 147 3.34 -7.34 7.97
C CYS A 147 2.45 -7.92 6.86
N LYS A 148 3.00 -8.81 6.00
CA LYS A 148 2.21 -9.53 5.00
C LYS A 148 1.05 -10.28 5.64
N LYS A 149 1.31 -11.02 6.73
CA LYS A 149 0.29 -11.82 7.41
C LYS A 149 -0.88 -10.95 7.87
N VAL A 150 -0.64 -9.88 8.64
CA VAL A 150 -1.73 -9.02 9.14
C VAL A 150 -2.48 -8.31 8.01
N THR A 151 -1.77 -7.96 6.92
CA THR A 151 -2.39 -7.37 5.72
C THR A 151 -3.31 -8.36 5.02
N CYS A 152 -2.85 -9.59 4.81
CA CYS A 152 -3.66 -10.68 4.22
C CYS A 152 -4.85 -11.04 5.11
N ASP A 153 -4.65 -11.16 6.43
CA ASP A 153 -5.72 -11.53 7.36
C ASP A 153 -6.85 -10.49 7.34
N PHE A 154 -6.52 -9.20 7.33
CA PHE A 154 -7.52 -8.13 7.23
C PHE A 154 -8.20 -8.10 5.86
N ALA A 155 -7.44 -8.29 4.78
CA ALA A 155 -8.01 -8.36 3.43
C ALA A 155 -8.94 -9.58 3.24
N ALA A 156 -8.61 -10.72 3.85
CA ALA A 156 -9.45 -11.91 3.86
C ALA A 156 -10.75 -11.68 4.62
N TYR A 157 -10.69 -10.99 5.77
CA TYR A 157 -11.89 -10.56 6.50
C TYR A 157 -12.80 -9.70 5.61
N LEU A 158 -12.24 -8.67 4.97
CA LEU A 158 -13.00 -7.81 4.05
C LEU A 158 -13.63 -8.59 2.89
N ALA A 159 -12.87 -9.51 2.28
CA ALA A 159 -13.38 -10.36 1.21
C ALA A 159 -14.54 -11.26 1.68
N GLY A 160 -14.47 -11.80 2.90
CA GLY A 160 -15.54 -12.58 3.52
C GLY A 160 -16.82 -11.78 3.76
N GLU A 161 -16.68 -10.50 4.10
CA GLU A 161 -17.80 -9.55 4.26
C GLU A 161 -18.36 -9.01 2.93
N GLY A 162 -17.77 -9.42 1.79
CA GLY A 162 -18.23 -9.07 0.45
C GLY A 162 -17.63 -7.79 -0.14
N TYR A 163 -16.59 -7.25 0.49
CA TYR A 163 -15.80 -6.12 0.01
C TYR A 163 -14.72 -6.51 -1.01
#